data_AF-A0AAP0PGD7-F1
#
_entry.id   AF-A0AAP0PGD7-F1
#
_cell.length_a   1.000
_cell.length_b   1.000
_cell.length_c   1.000
_cell.angle_alpha   90.00
_cell.angle_beta   90.00
_cell.angle_gamma   90.00
#
_symmetry.space_group_name_H-M   'P 1'
#
loop_
_entity.id
_entity.type
_entity.pdbx_description
1 polymer ?
#
loop_
_entity_poly.entity_id
_entity_poly.type
_entity_poly.pdbx_seq_one_letter_code
_entity_poly.pdbx_strand_id
1 'polypeptide(L)'
;MDTISESSMAVSMAALRGIAVVHYNNTPSDQYSIIRSAKSRHIPFSFEPIFKSPADFIDSDDDFASSPCVFVTRNGDSKSELLGLVSRSN
;
A
#
# COMPACT_ATOMS: atom_id res chain seq x y z
N MET A 1 -17.53 14.76 11.46
CA MET A 1 -17.26 15.29 12.81
C MET A 1 -16.17 14.44 13.45
N ASP A 2 -15.45 14.97 14.42
CA ASP A 2 -14.42 14.25 15.19
C ASP A 2 -14.94 12.99 15.87
N THR A 3 -16.20 12.96 16.26
CA THR A 3 -16.85 11.77 16.85
C THR A 3 -17.32 10.73 15.84
N ILE A 4 -17.16 10.97 14.53
CA ILE A 4 -17.80 10.16 13.48
C ILE A 4 -16.78 9.76 12.40
N SER A 5 -16.14 10.74 11.77
CA SER A 5 -15.48 10.57 10.47
C SER A 5 -13.96 10.42 10.59
N GLU A 6 -13.52 9.31 11.17
CA GLU A 6 -12.11 8.89 11.16
C GLU A 6 -11.89 7.70 10.18
N SER A 7 -10.72 7.09 10.20
CA SER A 7 -10.30 6.09 9.22
C SER A 7 -11.25 4.90 9.13
N SER A 8 -11.70 4.37 10.28
CA SER A 8 -12.60 3.21 10.36
C SER A 8 -13.95 3.46 9.68
N MET A 9 -14.54 4.64 9.88
CA MET A 9 -15.78 5.04 9.23
C MET A 9 -15.58 5.26 7.74
N ALA A 10 -14.50 5.94 7.34
CA ALA A 10 -14.20 6.18 5.93
C ALA A 10 -14.03 4.88 5.14
N VAL A 11 -13.32 3.90 5.72
CA VAL A 11 -13.15 2.57 5.13
C VAL A 11 -14.49 1.83 5.02
N SER A 12 -15.30 1.85 6.08
CA SER A 12 -16.60 1.16 6.12
C SER A 12 -17.57 1.75 5.08
N MET A 13 -17.66 3.07 4.99
CA MET A 13 -18.51 3.75 4.01
C MET A 13 -18.07 3.45 2.59
N ALA A 14 -16.77 3.52 2.30
CA ALA A 14 -16.24 3.19 0.97
C ALA A 14 -16.55 1.74 0.56
N ALA A 15 -16.43 0.78 1.48
CA ALA A 15 -16.76 -0.63 1.23
C ALA A 15 -18.25 -0.84 0.89
N LEU A 16 -19.14 -0.01 1.44
CA LEU A 16 -20.59 -0.03 1.17
C LEU A 16 -20.99 0.89 -0.01
N ARG A 17 -20.03 1.30 -0.86
CA ARG A 17 -20.22 2.22 -2.00
C ARG A 17 -20.67 3.64 -1.60
N GLY A 18 -20.44 4.03 -0.36
CA GLY A 18 -20.64 5.38 0.16
C GLY A 18 -19.33 6.17 0.29
N ILE A 19 -19.38 7.27 1.04
CA ILE A 19 -18.24 8.15 1.31
C ILE A 19 -18.30 8.67 2.76
N ALA A 20 -17.15 8.93 3.36
CA ALA A 20 -17.04 9.74 4.58
C ALA A 20 -16.06 10.89 4.36
N VAL A 21 -16.35 12.04 4.98
CA VAL A 21 -15.49 13.23 4.93
C VAL A 21 -14.79 13.36 6.28
N VAL A 22 -13.46 13.23 6.28
CA VAL A 22 -12.64 13.35 7.51
C VAL A 22 -12.75 14.76 8.08
N HIS A 23 -12.95 14.85 9.41
CA HIS A 23 -13.07 16.13 10.09
C HIS A 23 -11.74 16.90 10.13
N TYR A 24 -11.78 18.20 10.42
CA TYR A 24 -10.60 19.09 10.51
C TYR A 24 -10.26 19.51 11.95
N ASN A 25 -10.95 18.96 12.95
CA ASN A 25 -10.68 19.25 14.38
C ASN A 25 -9.44 18.48 14.88
N ASN A 26 -8.30 18.68 14.21
CA ASN A 26 -7.00 18.08 14.48
C ASN A 26 -5.91 18.85 13.72
N THR A 27 -4.64 18.49 13.91
CA THR A 27 -3.56 19.10 13.13
C THR A 27 -3.56 18.57 11.68
N PRO A 28 -3.01 19.31 10.70
CA PRO A 28 -2.89 18.80 9.33
C PRO A 28 -2.13 17.47 9.23
N SER A 29 -1.14 17.24 10.11
CA SER A 29 -0.40 15.99 10.19
C SER A 29 -1.27 14.83 10.65
N ASP A 30 -2.13 15.06 11.65
CA ASP A 30 -3.06 14.05 12.15
C ASP A 30 -4.16 13.77 11.13
N GLN A 31 -4.69 14.80 10.47
CA GLN A 31 -5.65 14.61 9.39
C GLN A 31 -5.06 13.76 8.25
N TYR A 32 -3.80 14.05 7.88
CA TYR A 32 -3.07 13.28 6.89
C TYR A 32 -2.91 11.81 7.31
N SER A 33 -2.60 11.53 8.57
CA SER A 33 -2.45 10.15 9.06
C SER A 33 -3.78 9.39 9.01
N ILE A 34 -4.90 10.03 9.35
CA ILE A 34 -6.25 9.47 9.24
C ILE A 34 -6.57 9.11 7.79
N ILE A 35 -6.31 10.03 6.85
CA ILE A 35 -6.55 9.81 5.41
C ILE A 35 -5.64 8.69 4.89
N ARG A 36 -4.36 8.70 5.26
CA ARG A 36 -3.38 7.67 4.84
C ARG A 36 -3.81 6.30 5.33
N SER A 37 -4.26 6.17 6.57
CA SER A 37 -4.81 4.92 7.12
C SER A 37 -6.08 4.47 6.40
N ALA A 38 -6.99 5.40 6.06
CA ALA A 38 -8.20 5.05 5.31
C ALA A 38 -7.90 4.58 3.88
N LYS A 39 -6.83 5.11 3.27
CA LYS A 39 -6.42 4.84 1.88
C LYS A 39 -5.39 3.72 1.74
N SER A 40 -4.75 3.27 2.82
CA SER A 40 -3.78 2.17 2.78
C SER A 40 -4.41 0.82 2.45
N ARG A 41 -5.74 0.75 2.41
CA ARG A 41 -6.47 -0.42 1.91
C ARG A 41 -6.25 -0.55 0.40
N HIS A 42 -5.22 -1.29 0.03
CA HIS A 42 -4.95 -1.67 -1.35
C HIS A 42 -5.95 -2.75 -1.79
N ILE A 43 -6.99 -2.34 -2.51
CA ILE A 43 -7.84 -3.26 -3.27
C ILE A 43 -7.47 -3.05 -4.74
N PRO A 44 -7.07 -4.08 -5.50
CA PRO A 44 -7.12 -5.51 -5.17
C PRO A 44 -5.86 -6.11 -4.49
N PHE A 45 -4.76 -5.36 -4.38
CA PHE A 45 -3.48 -5.92 -3.92
C PHE A 45 -3.42 -6.04 -2.39
N SER A 46 -3.56 -7.26 -1.87
CA SER A 46 -3.49 -7.52 -0.42
C SER A 46 -2.05 -7.52 0.15
N PHE A 47 -1.06 -7.10 -0.64
CA PHE A 47 0.36 -7.14 -0.29
C PHE A 47 1.05 -5.84 -0.67
N GLU A 48 2.14 -5.55 0.02
CA GLU A 48 3.02 -4.43 -0.32
C GLU A 48 3.99 -4.86 -1.42
N PRO A 49 4.06 -4.13 -2.56
CA PRO A 49 4.93 -4.51 -3.66
C PRO A 49 6.40 -4.34 -3.28
N ILE A 50 7.20 -5.36 -3.60
CA ILE A 50 8.64 -5.38 -3.33
C ILE A 50 9.38 -5.09 -4.63
N PHE A 51 10.36 -4.18 -4.56
CA PHE A 51 11.18 -3.77 -5.69
C PHE A 51 12.64 -4.16 -5.42
N LYS A 52 13.31 -4.67 -6.46
CA LYS A 52 14.74 -5.05 -6.44
C LYS A 52 15.40 -4.60 -7.74
N SER A 53 16.69 -4.31 -7.69
CA SER A 53 17.50 -4.01 -8.88
C SER A 53 17.91 -5.31 -9.59
N PRO A 54 18.33 -5.27 -10.88
CA PRO A 54 18.85 -6.45 -11.58
C PRO A 54 20.15 -7.00 -10.97
N ALA A 55 20.85 -6.20 -10.17
CA ALA A 55 22.06 -6.60 -9.48
C ALA A 55 21.79 -7.19 -8.09
N ASP A 56 20.56 -7.11 -7.61
CA ASP A 56 20.19 -7.65 -6.30
C ASP A 56 19.99 -9.17 -6.39
N PHE A 57 20.21 -9.84 -5.26
CA PHE A 57 20.00 -11.27 -5.11
C PHE A 57 18.72 -11.56 -4.33
N ILE A 58 18.03 -12.63 -4.71
CA ILE A 58 16.91 -13.23 -3.98
C ILE A 58 17.44 -14.57 -3.47
N ASP A 59 17.65 -14.69 -2.16
CA ASP A 59 18.29 -15.85 -1.54
C ASP A 59 17.25 -16.80 -0.94
N SER A 60 16.13 -16.26 -0.48
CA SER A 60 15.11 -17.05 0.23
C SER A 60 13.68 -16.57 -0.07
N ASP A 61 12.70 -17.40 0.32
CA ASP A 61 11.28 -17.06 0.23
C ASP A 61 10.88 -15.86 1.10
N ASP A 62 11.69 -15.53 2.11
CA ASP A 62 11.47 -14.37 2.99
C ASP A 62 11.65 -13.04 2.24
N ASP A 63 12.44 -13.02 1.15
CA ASP A 63 12.65 -11.84 0.31
C ASP A 63 11.38 -11.36 -0.39
N PHE A 64 10.37 -12.23 -0.49
CA PHE A 64 9.07 -11.91 -1.05
C PHE A 64 8.07 -11.40 0.01
N ALA A 65 8.38 -11.52 1.31
CA ALA A 65 7.45 -11.24 2.40
C ALA A 65 6.02 -11.75 2.11
N SER A 66 5.00 -10.88 2.21
CA SER A 66 3.60 -11.17 1.85
C SER A 66 3.31 -11.07 0.35
N SER A 67 4.25 -10.59 -0.47
CA SER A 67 4.07 -10.41 -1.90
C SER A 67 4.15 -11.75 -2.64
N PRO A 68 3.31 -12.00 -3.66
CA PRO A 68 3.42 -13.18 -4.52
C PRO A 68 4.59 -13.08 -5.51
N CYS A 69 5.09 -11.88 -5.77
CA CYS A 69 6.17 -11.61 -6.71
C CYS A 69 7.08 -10.46 -6.28
N VAL A 70 8.29 -10.44 -6.82
CA VAL A 70 9.24 -9.32 -6.72
C VAL A 70 9.30 -8.62 -8.06
N PHE A 71 9.15 -7.30 -8.05
CA PHE A 71 9.30 -6.46 -9.24
C PHE A 71 10.76 -6.07 -9.42
N VAL A 72 11.31 -6.37 -10.60
CA VAL A 72 12.68 -5.97 -10.94
C VAL A 72 12.63 -4.67 -11.71
N THR A 73 13.11 -3.60 -11.12
CA THR A 73 13.17 -2.27 -11.73
C THR A 73 14.61 -1.81 -11.88
N ARG A 74 14.89 -0.88 -12.81
CA ARG A 74 16.27 -0.46 -13.12
C ARG A 74 17.09 -0.08 -11.89
N ASN A 75 16.48 0.60 -10.92
CA ASN A 75 17.17 1.07 -9.71
C ASN A 75 16.71 0.36 -8.42
N GLY A 76 15.82 -0.63 -8.50
CA GLY A 76 15.25 -1.30 -7.32
C GLY A 76 14.26 -0.46 -6.52
N ASP A 77 13.65 0.56 -7.14
CA ASP A 77 12.59 1.36 -6.54
C ASP A 77 11.32 1.35 -7.39
N SER A 78 10.23 1.89 -6.85
CA SER A 78 8.93 1.98 -7.54
C SER A 78 8.85 3.06 -8.62
N LYS A 79 9.89 3.89 -8.77
CA LYS A 79 9.90 5.07 -9.66
C LYS A 79 10.67 4.83 -10.95
N SER A 80 11.53 3.82 -10.96
CA SER A 80 12.36 3.44 -12.10
C SER A 80 11.63 2.49 -13.06
N GLU A 81 12.20 2.35 -14.25
CA GLU A 81 11.65 1.50 -15.32
C GLU A 81 11.54 0.04 -14.86
N LEU A 82 10.36 -0.56 -15.04
CA LEU A 82 10.11 -1.97 -14.78
C LEU A 82 10.78 -2.82 -15.86
N LEU A 83 11.71 -3.68 -15.44
CA LEU A 83 12.48 -4.56 -16.32
C LEU A 83 11.89 -5.97 -16.36
N GLY A 84 11.26 -6.42 -15.27
CA GLY A 84 10.66 -7.75 -15.21
C GLY A 84 10.01 -8.07 -13.87
N LEU A 85 9.59 -9.33 -13.73
CA LEU A 85 9.01 -9.87 -12.51
C LEU A 85 9.62 -11.23 -12.18
N VAL A 86 9.80 -11.50 -10.89
CA VAL A 86 10.13 -12.83 -10.37
C VAL A 86 8.94 -13.31 -9.55
N SER A 87 8.41 -14.48 -9.87
CA SER A 87 7.32 -15.10 -9.13
C SER A 87 7.78 -16.38 -8.46
N ARG A 88 7.14 -16.76 -7.35
CA ARG A 88 7.32 -18.09 -6.78
C ARG A 88 6.86 -19.15 -7.81
N SER A 89 7.68 -20.17 -8.00
CA SER A 89 7.21 -21.40 -8.66
C SER A 89 6.35 -22.16 -7.66
N ASN A 90 5.14 -22.54 -8.05
CA ASN A 90 4.40 -23.58 -7.33
C ASN A 90 5.13 -24.91 -7.41
#